data_AF-A0A840ZKH4-F1
#
_entry.id   AF-A0A840ZKH4-F1
#
_cell.length_a   1.000
_cell.length_b   1.000
_cell.length_c   1.000
_cell.angle_alpha   90.00
_cell.angle_beta   90.00
_cell.angle_gamma   90.00
#
_symmetry.space_group_name_H-M   'P 1'
#
loop_
_entity.id
_entity.type
_entity.pdbx_description
1 polymer ?
#
loop_
_entity_poly.entity_id
_entity_poly.type
_entity_poly.pdbx_seq_one_letter_code
_entity_poly.pdbx_strand_id
1 'polypeptide(L)'
;MVRLSPKALRFAEDAVRTRPETADRNDPPRIVWDRWREERALDAAPPGGTVEVPDPVARVLLSAVEQRVEEMQRSFDYSEDEDDVLRNDLLFLRNVLDVLRGCLPEAQRAAV
;
A
#
# COMPACT_ATOMS: atom_id res chain seq x y z
N MET A 1 -9.13 -12.60 -3.02
CA MET A 1 -8.23 -12.37 -1.87
C MET A 1 -6.81 -12.29 -2.40
N VAL A 2 -5.98 -11.42 -1.83
CA VAL A 2 -4.58 -11.18 -2.23
C VAL A 2 -3.64 -11.75 -1.16
N ARG A 3 -2.51 -12.35 -1.57
CA ARG A 3 -1.47 -12.82 -0.65
C ARG A 3 -0.28 -11.87 -0.72
N LEU A 4 0.00 -11.19 0.39
CA LEU A 4 1.15 -10.30 0.51
C LEU A 4 2.19 -10.88 1.45
N SER A 5 3.47 -10.60 1.17
CA SER A 5 4.50 -10.82 2.19
C SER A 5 4.33 -9.79 3.32
N PRO A 6 4.78 -10.08 4.55
CA PRO A 6 4.69 -9.14 5.67
C PRO A 6 5.46 -7.85 5.37
N LYS A 7 6.54 -7.94 4.60
CA LYS A 7 7.29 -6.78 4.12
C LYS A 7 6.47 -5.92 3.16
N ALA A 8 5.81 -6.53 2.17
CA ALA A 8 4.95 -5.80 1.24
C ALA A 8 3.77 -5.13 1.96
N LEU A 9 3.17 -5.84 2.93
CA LEU A 9 2.09 -5.30 3.74
C LEU A 9 2.53 -4.10 4.59
N ARG A 10 3.70 -4.16 5.22
CA ARG A 10 4.26 -3.03 6.00
C ARG A 10 4.50 -1.78 5.13
N PHE A 11 5.03 -1.96 3.93
CA PHE A 11 5.21 -0.84 3.00
C PHE A 11 3.88 -0.25 2.53
N ALA A 12 2.90 -1.10 2.22
CA ALA A 12 1.57 -0.64 1.85
C ALA A 12 0.85 0.06 3.02
N GLU A 13 1.05 -0.40 4.25
CA GLU A 13 0.57 0.28 5.46
C GLU A 13 1.18 1.68 5.59
N ASP A 14 2.49 1.82 5.35
CA ASP A 14 3.15 3.13 5.42
C ASP A 14 2.54 4.13 4.41
N ALA A 15 2.27 3.67 3.20
CA ALA A 15 1.55 4.47 2.19
C ALA A 15 0.15 4.89 2.66
N VAL A 16 -0.61 4.00 3.31
CA VAL A 16 -1.93 4.35 3.89
C VAL A 16 -1.78 5.37 5.02
N ARG A 17 -0.74 5.28 5.86
CA ARG A 17 -0.51 6.20 6.99
C ARG A 17 -0.06 7.58 6.55
N THR A 18 0.65 7.69 5.44
CA THR A 18 1.23 8.94 4.94
C THR A 18 0.29 9.72 4.01
N ARG A 19 -0.85 9.14 3.61
CA ARG A 19 -1.86 9.81 2.78
C ARG A 19 -2.40 11.09 3.43
N PRO A 20 -2.30 12.26 2.76
CA PRO A 20 -2.82 13.51 3.30
C PRO A 20 -4.36 13.51 3.45
N GLU A 21 -5.08 12.83 2.55
CA GLU A 21 -6.55 12.70 2.59
C GLU A 21 -7.04 11.77 3.73
N THR A 22 -6.16 10.93 4.28
CA THR A 22 -6.50 10.06 5.43
C THR A 22 -6.49 10.77 6.79
N ALA A 23 -6.35 12.09 6.81
CA ALA A 23 -6.56 12.89 8.02
C ALA A 23 -8.02 12.82 8.51
N ASP A 24 -8.99 12.55 7.62
CA ASP A 24 -10.37 12.28 8.02
C ASP A 24 -10.51 10.83 8.51
N ARG A 25 -10.77 10.67 9.82
CA ARG A 25 -11.01 9.37 10.44
C ARG A 25 -12.31 8.70 9.95
N ASN A 26 -13.17 9.43 9.24
CA ASN A 26 -14.41 8.91 8.67
C ASN A 26 -14.26 8.46 7.22
N ASP A 27 -13.06 8.51 6.65
CA ASP A 27 -12.79 8.03 5.29
C ASP A 27 -13.08 6.52 5.18
N PRO A 28 -14.00 6.07 4.30
CA PRO A 28 -14.39 4.66 4.21
C PRO A 28 -13.22 3.70 3.94
N PRO A 29 -12.26 4.02 3.04
CA PRO A 29 -11.02 3.27 2.88
C PRO A 29 -10.23 3.10 4.19
N ARG A 30 -10.06 4.18 4.97
CA ARG A 30 -9.38 4.14 6.27
C ARG A 30 -10.07 3.21 7.25
N ILE A 31 -11.40 3.30 7.38
CA ILE A 31 -12.18 2.48 8.31
C ILE A 31 -12.04 0.99 7.97
N VAL A 32 -12.09 0.65 6.67
CA VAL A 32 -11.92 -0.73 6.19
C VAL A 32 -10.53 -1.27 6.54
N TRP A 33 -9.49 -0.45 6.38
CA TRP A 33 -8.12 -0.81 6.75
C TRP A 33 -7.95 -0.97 8.26
N ASP A 34 -8.35 0.02 9.06
CA ASP A 34 -8.15 0.03 10.51
C ASP A 34 -8.89 -1.14 11.18
N ARG A 35 -10.15 -1.39 10.78
CA ARG A 35 -10.91 -2.54 11.29
C ARG A 35 -10.24 -3.88 10.98
N TRP A 36 -9.79 -4.07 9.74
CA TRP A 36 -9.13 -5.32 9.37
C TRP A 36 -7.78 -5.50 10.10
N ARG A 37 -7.04 -4.41 10.30
CA ARG A 37 -5.78 -4.39 11.03
C ARG A 37 -5.97 -4.79 12.50
N GLU A 38 -6.98 -4.22 13.17
CA GLU A 38 -7.33 -4.55 14.55
C GLU A 38 -7.71 -6.03 14.72
N GLU A 39 -8.46 -6.58 13.76
CA GLU A 39 -8.89 -7.98 13.77
C GLU A 39 -7.72 -8.98 13.54
N ARG A 40 -6.63 -8.56 12.85
CA ARG A 40 -5.55 -9.46 12.41
C ARG A 40 -4.27 -9.42 13.22
N ALA A 41 -4.13 -8.54 14.22
CA ALA A 41 -2.94 -8.41 15.08
C ALA A 41 -1.62 -8.65 14.30
N LEU A 42 -1.39 -7.83 13.26
CA LEU A 42 -0.34 -8.04 12.24
C LEU A 42 1.08 -8.22 12.80
N ASP A 43 1.32 -7.82 14.05
CA ASP A 43 2.58 -8.02 14.77
C ASP A 43 2.85 -9.49 15.16
N ALA A 44 1.86 -10.38 15.08
CA ALA A 44 2.00 -11.80 15.43
C ALA A 44 2.29 -12.74 14.24
N ALA A 45 2.38 -12.22 13.00
CA ALA A 45 2.63 -13.05 11.84
C ALA A 45 4.09 -13.57 11.81
N PRO A 46 4.33 -14.88 11.63
CA PRO A 46 5.68 -15.43 11.64
C PRO A 46 6.51 -14.88 10.47
N PRO A 47 7.81 -14.61 10.68
CA PRO A 47 8.70 -14.12 9.63
C PRO A 47 8.83 -15.19 8.54
N GLY A 48 8.21 -14.95 7.38
CA GLY A 48 8.22 -15.86 6.22
C GLY A 48 6.85 -16.36 5.78
N GLY A 49 5.78 -16.11 6.54
CA GLY A 49 4.40 -16.42 6.10
C GLY A 49 3.86 -15.42 5.09
N THR A 50 2.82 -15.79 4.34
CA THR A 50 2.01 -14.85 3.54
C THR A 50 0.81 -14.38 4.34
N VAL A 51 0.50 -13.08 4.29
CA VAL A 51 -0.72 -12.51 4.87
C VAL A 51 -1.82 -12.48 3.81
N GLU A 52 -2.95 -13.10 4.13
CA GLU A 52 -4.13 -13.07 3.25
C GLU A 52 -4.92 -11.79 3.48
N VAL A 53 -4.92 -10.93 2.47
CA VAL A 53 -5.58 -9.63 2.45
C VAL A 53 -6.90 -9.75 1.67
N PRO A 54 -8.05 -9.39 2.26
CA PRO A 54 -9.32 -9.33 1.55
C PRO A 54 -9.29 -8.31 0.41
N ASP A 55 -10.03 -8.58 -0.67
CA ASP A 55 -10.15 -7.68 -1.82
C ASP A 55 -10.47 -6.22 -1.46
N PRO A 56 -11.44 -5.91 -0.56
CA PRO A 56 -11.70 -4.52 -0.19
C PRO A 56 -10.47 -3.84 0.45
N VAL A 57 -9.72 -4.55 1.28
CA VAL A 57 -8.49 -4.04 1.89
C VAL A 57 -7.38 -3.90 0.85
N ALA A 58 -7.25 -4.86 -0.06
CA ALA A 58 -6.28 -4.81 -1.14
C ALA A 58 -6.52 -3.61 -2.08
N ARG A 59 -7.77 -3.20 -2.31
CA ARG A 59 -8.09 -1.97 -3.07
C ARG A 59 -7.66 -0.71 -2.34
N VAL A 60 -7.87 -0.64 -1.02
CA VAL A 60 -7.39 0.49 -0.19
C VAL A 60 -5.87 0.60 -0.28
N LEU A 61 -5.18 -0.53 -0.12
CA LEU A 61 -3.72 -0.60 -0.23
C LEU A 61 -3.23 -0.23 -1.64
N LEU A 62 -3.90 -0.72 -2.69
CA LEU A 62 -3.58 -0.40 -4.07
C LEU A 62 -3.63 1.11 -4.30
N SER A 63 -4.77 1.73 -3.99
CA SER A 63 -4.96 3.17 -4.16
C SER A 63 -3.94 3.99 -3.36
N ALA A 64 -3.62 3.58 -2.13
CA ALA A 64 -2.65 4.27 -1.29
C ALA A 64 -1.22 4.16 -1.84
N VAL A 65 -0.82 2.97 -2.29
CA VAL A 65 0.49 2.75 -2.90
C VAL A 65 0.61 3.50 -4.23
N GLU A 66 -0.45 3.51 -5.06
CA GLU A 66 -0.47 4.28 -6.31
C GLU A 66 -0.25 5.77 -6.07
N GLN A 67 -1.02 6.38 -5.15
CA GLN A 67 -0.85 7.79 -4.82
C GLN A 67 0.54 8.07 -4.25
N ARG A 68 1.09 7.19 -3.41
CA ARG A 68 2.43 7.37 -2.83
C ARG A 68 3.53 7.29 -3.89
N VAL A 69 3.40 6.38 -4.86
CA VAL A 69 4.31 6.28 -6.00
C VAL A 69 4.25 7.56 -6.83
N GLU A 70 3.05 8.10 -7.12
CA GLU A 70 2.90 9.35 -7.84
C GLU A 70 3.48 10.55 -7.08
N GLU A 71 3.27 10.63 -5.78
CA GLU A 71 3.85 11.67 -4.91
C GLU A 71 5.37 11.62 -4.93
N MET A 72 5.96 10.43 -4.71
CA MET A 72 7.41 10.27 -4.73
C MET A 72 7.98 10.56 -6.12
N GLN A 73 7.32 10.13 -7.20
CA GLN A 73 7.71 10.48 -8.58
C GLN A 73 7.73 12.00 -8.79
N ARG A 74 6.69 12.71 -8.36
CA ARG A 74 6.67 14.18 -8.43
C ARG A 74 7.81 14.77 -7.61
N SER A 75 8.06 14.30 -6.39
CA SER A 75 9.17 14.79 -5.57
C SER A 75 10.54 14.58 -6.23
N PHE A 76 10.72 13.48 -6.98
CA PHE A 76 11.93 13.23 -7.77
C PHE A 76 12.12 14.23 -8.91
N ASP A 77 11.05 14.65 -9.59
CA ASP A 77 11.14 15.66 -10.64
C ASP A 77 11.57 17.05 -10.12
N TYR A 78 11.43 17.30 -8.80
CA TYR A 78 11.78 18.59 -8.18
C TYR A 78 13.08 18.59 -7.35
N SER A 79 13.72 17.44 -7.12
CA SER A 79 14.98 17.33 -6.37
C SER A 79 16.11 16.87 -7.30
N GLU A 80 17.06 17.76 -7.58
CA GLU A 80 18.28 17.45 -8.35
C GLU A 80 19.30 16.62 -7.55
N ASP A 81 19.07 16.39 -6.26
CA ASP A 81 19.90 15.54 -5.41
C ASP A 81 19.48 14.06 -5.53
N GLU A 82 20.43 13.22 -5.92
CA GLU A 82 20.29 11.76 -6.03
C GLU A 82 20.04 11.11 -4.67
N ASP A 83 18.80 11.16 -4.19
CA ASP A 83 18.37 10.41 -3.00
C ASP A 83 18.21 8.92 -3.35
N ASP A 84 19.33 8.20 -3.33
CA ASP A 84 19.42 6.75 -3.54
C ASP A 84 18.40 5.96 -2.71
N VAL A 85 18.10 6.46 -1.51
CA VAL A 85 17.13 5.86 -0.58
C VAL A 85 15.72 6.01 -1.11
N LEU A 86 15.30 7.20 -1.53
CA LEU A 86 13.97 7.43 -2.11
C LEU A 86 13.81 6.60 -3.40
N ARG A 87 14.90 6.38 -4.16
CA ARG A 87 14.86 5.65 -5.44
C ARG A 87 14.66 4.16 -5.19
N ASN A 88 15.32 3.64 -4.16
CA ASN A 88 15.10 2.28 -3.68
C ASN A 88 13.66 2.08 -3.19
N ASP A 89 13.15 3.01 -2.38
CA ASP A 89 11.79 2.97 -1.85
C ASP A 89 10.75 3.04 -2.96
N LEU A 90 10.95 3.90 -3.97
CA LEU A 90 10.08 4.00 -5.14
C LEU A 90 10.05 2.68 -5.94
N LEU A 91 11.22 2.07 -6.20
CA LEU A 91 11.30 0.77 -6.87
C LEU A 91 10.58 -0.32 -6.06
N PHE A 92 10.72 -0.29 -4.73
CA PHE A 92 10.05 -1.24 -3.86
C PHE A 92 8.52 -1.05 -3.89
N LEU A 93 8.04 0.17 -3.76
CA LEU A 93 6.61 0.49 -3.86
C LEU A 93 6.02 0.11 -5.21
N ARG A 94 6.77 0.32 -6.30
CA ARG A 94 6.36 -0.12 -7.64
C ARG A 94 6.23 -1.64 -7.74
N ASN A 95 7.15 -2.40 -7.13
CA ASN A 95 7.01 -3.86 -7.07
C ASN A 95 5.79 -4.28 -6.22
N VAL A 96 5.53 -3.61 -5.09
CA VAL A 96 4.32 -3.86 -4.28
C VAL A 96 3.07 -3.55 -5.09
N LEU A 97 3.07 -2.46 -5.86
CA LEU A 97 2.01 -2.07 -6.76
C LEU A 97 1.75 -3.12 -7.84
N ASP A 98 2.81 -3.63 -8.48
CA ASP A 98 2.70 -4.68 -9.49
C ASP A 98 2.16 -5.99 -8.91
N VAL A 99 2.53 -6.35 -7.68
CA VAL A 99 1.95 -7.51 -6.97
C VAL A 99 0.48 -7.28 -6.65
N LEU A 100 0.11 -6.12 -6.11
CA LEU A 100 -1.28 -5.77 -5.78
C LEU A 100 -2.16 -5.76 -7.04
N ARG A 101 -1.66 -5.18 -8.13
CA ARG A 101 -2.32 -5.22 -9.43
C ARG A 101 -2.43 -6.67 -9.89
N GLY A 102 -1.32 -7.42 -9.98
CA GLY A 102 -1.30 -8.79 -10.46
C GLY A 102 -2.26 -9.75 -9.72
N CYS A 103 -2.49 -9.51 -8.43
CA CYS A 103 -3.43 -10.30 -7.64
C CYS A 103 -4.89 -9.81 -7.69
N LEU A 104 -5.15 -8.56 -8.09
CA LEU A 104 -6.50 -8.03 -8.27
C LEU A 104 -6.97 -8.19 -9.73
N PRO A 105 -8.12 -8.85 -9.99
CA PRO A 105 -8.64 -8.96 -11.35
C PRO A 105 -8.96 -7.58 -11.93
N GLU A 106 -8.79 -7.40 -13.25
CA GLU A 106 -8.94 -6.12 -13.96
C GLU A 106 -10.24 -5.36 -13.62
N ALA A 107 -11.35 -6.08 -13.44
CA ALA A 107 -12.64 -5.51 -13.06
C ALA A 107 -12.64 -4.75 -11.71
N GLN A 108 -11.67 -5.04 -10.84
CA GLN A 108 -11.51 -4.37 -9.54
C GLN A 108 -10.53 -3.19 -9.58
N ARG A 109 -9.75 -3.04 -10.67
CA ARG A 109 -8.78 -1.95 -10.87
C ARG A 109 -9.43 -0.68 -11.44
N ALA A 110 -10.54 -0.83 -12.16
CA ALA A 110 -11.24 0.28 -12.84
C ALA A 110 -12.30 1.00 -11.97
N ALA A 111 -12.49 0.58 -10.72
CA ALA A 111 -13.50 1.13 -9.81
C ALA A 111 -12.89 2.05 -8.73
N VAL A 112 -11.65 2.50 -8.92
CA VAL A 112 -10.95 3.47 -8.08
C VAL A 112 -10.93 4.81 -8.79
#